data_AF-A0A5C7GFS0-F1
#
_entry.id   AF-A0A5C7GFS0-F1
#
_cell.length_a   1.000
_cell.length_b   1.000
_cell.length_c   1.000
_cell.angle_alpha   90.00
_cell.angle_beta   90.00
_cell.angle_gamma   90.00
#
_symmetry.space_group_name_H-M   'P 1'
#
loop_
_entity.id
_entity.type
_entity.pdbx_description
1 polymer ?
#
loop_
_entity_poly.entity_id
_entity_poly.type
_entity_poly.pdbx_seq_one_letter_code
_entity_poly.pdbx_strand_id
1 'polypeptide(L)'
;MTPVIFDLNEKLEDVEAFEEKNGLLAVEGEAFHYNSNNGSPRKFYVHEKGGKFPFTSHDDHLKGASGDAYIEAMPDTRKTHDDKLIVGENFFPVPGIGGMVSYKVKINTPGTYYVWVRAYSTGPEDNGLHVGVNGEWPESGQRIQLCKGKHNWTWSSAQRVPENHCGYAQTITLTFDKADEYIVSFSMREDGFELDKWMLVKDKSYIPE
;
A
#
# COMPACT_ATOMS: atom_id res chain seq x y z
N MET A 1 18.88 -1.62 6.69
CA MET A 1 18.09 -0.60 7.41
C MET A 1 17.12 -1.32 8.32
N THR A 2 16.98 -0.85 9.56
CA THR A 2 16.02 -1.40 10.53
C THR A 2 14.75 -0.54 10.45
N PRO A 3 13.54 -1.13 10.48
CA PRO A 3 12.32 -0.35 10.60
C PRO A 3 12.42 0.63 11.77
N VAL A 4 12.07 1.90 11.57
CA VAL A 4 11.97 2.83 12.69
C VAL A 4 10.73 2.40 13.48
N ILE A 5 10.93 2.08 14.76
CA ILE A 5 9.84 1.80 15.69
C ILE A 5 9.19 3.14 16.02
N PHE A 6 8.13 3.47 15.30
CA PHE A 6 7.25 4.56 15.67
C PHE A 6 6.20 4.03 16.64
N ASP A 7 5.94 4.75 17.73
CA ASP A 7 4.74 4.50 18.53
C ASP A 7 3.52 5.02 17.75
N LEU A 8 3.09 4.24 16.76
CA LEU A 8 1.91 4.55 15.95
C LEU A 8 0.64 4.56 16.80
N ASN A 9 0.62 3.80 17.91
CA ASN A 9 -0.52 3.76 18.81
C ASN A 9 -0.70 5.11 19.51
N GLU A 10 0.37 5.69 20.05
CA GLU A 10 0.35 7.03 20.62
C GLU A 10 -0.03 8.08 19.56
N LYS A 11 0.57 8.01 18.36
CA LYS A 11 0.30 8.99 17.30
C LYS A 11 -1.14 8.98 16.78
N LEU A 12 -1.82 7.85 16.87
CA LEU A 12 -3.15 7.65 16.32
C LEU A 12 -4.20 7.43 17.41
N GLU A 13 -3.89 7.71 18.68
CA GLU A 13 -4.79 7.48 19.82
C GLU A 13 -6.14 8.17 19.60
N ASP A 14 -6.12 9.47 19.29
CA ASP A 14 -7.31 10.32 19.12
C ASP A 14 -7.92 10.32 17.72
N VAL A 15 -7.41 9.49 16.81
CA VAL A 15 -7.91 9.43 15.43
C VAL A 15 -9.09 8.45 15.34
N GLU A 16 -10.14 8.85 14.62
CA GLU A 16 -11.28 7.97 14.33
C GLU A 16 -10.85 6.82 13.41
N ALA A 17 -11.21 5.60 13.78
CA ALA A 17 -10.84 4.41 13.02
C ALA A 17 -11.82 4.16 11.85
N PHE A 18 -11.30 3.72 10.71
CA PHE A 18 -12.15 3.17 9.65
C PHE A 18 -12.78 1.85 10.12
N GLU A 19 -14.11 1.75 10.07
CA GLU A 19 -14.81 0.62 10.65
C GLU A 19 -15.14 -0.47 9.63
N GLU A 20 -14.67 -1.68 9.91
CA GLU A 20 -15.04 -2.90 9.18
C GLU A 20 -16.50 -3.27 9.44
N LYS A 21 -17.21 -3.67 8.38
CA LYS A 21 -18.61 -4.09 8.43
C LYS A 21 -18.80 -5.42 7.71
N ASN A 22 -19.25 -6.44 8.46
CA ASN A 22 -19.62 -7.77 7.94
C ASN A 22 -18.53 -8.48 7.12
N GLY A 23 -17.28 -8.41 7.57
CA GLY A 23 -16.10 -8.97 6.92
C GLY A 23 -15.54 -8.12 5.77
N LEU A 24 -15.94 -6.85 5.65
CA LEU A 24 -15.49 -5.96 4.58
C LEU A 24 -15.08 -4.57 5.13
N LEU A 25 -13.92 -4.09 4.69
CA LEU A 25 -13.49 -2.71 4.86
C LEU A 25 -12.87 -2.22 3.54
N ALA A 26 -13.16 -0.98 3.14
CA ALA A 26 -12.55 -0.32 1.98
C ALA A 26 -12.16 1.11 2.36
N VAL A 27 -10.96 1.53 1.97
CA VAL A 27 -10.38 2.83 2.34
C VAL A 27 -9.63 3.40 1.13
N GLU A 28 -9.75 4.71 0.91
CA GLU A 28 -8.98 5.43 -0.12
C GLU A 28 -7.51 5.56 0.29
N GLY A 29 -6.60 5.58 -0.67
CA GLY A 29 -5.15 5.65 -0.44
C GLY A 29 -4.71 6.99 0.17
N GLU A 30 -5.36 8.08 -0.18
CA GLU A 30 -5.10 9.41 0.36
C GLU A 30 -5.66 9.62 1.77
N ALA A 31 -6.52 8.72 2.26
CA ALA A 31 -7.17 8.81 3.57
C ALA A 31 -6.29 8.29 4.73
N PHE A 32 -4.96 8.31 4.58
CA PHE A 32 -4.05 7.88 5.64
C PHE A 32 -4.12 8.79 6.87
N HIS A 33 -3.99 8.20 8.06
CA HIS A 33 -3.91 8.97 9.31
C HIS A 33 -2.47 9.39 9.63
N TYR A 34 -1.49 8.66 9.09
CA TYR A 34 -0.08 8.97 9.27
C TYR A 34 0.71 8.68 7.99
N ASN A 35 1.69 9.53 7.70
CA ASN A 35 2.59 9.40 6.57
C ASN A 35 4.01 9.77 7.01
N SER A 36 4.97 8.92 6.69
CA SER A 36 6.37 9.06 7.07
C SER A 36 7.28 8.67 5.93
N ASN A 37 8.44 9.32 5.82
CA ASN A 37 9.52 8.85 4.95
C ASN A 37 10.36 7.74 5.60
N ASN A 38 10.16 7.49 6.91
CA ASN A 38 10.84 6.44 7.67
C ASN A 38 12.38 6.52 7.56
N GLY A 39 12.92 7.74 7.57
CA GLY A 39 14.36 7.99 7.39
C GLY A 39 14.88 7.77 5.96
N SER A 40 14.01 7.43 5.01
CA SER A 40 14.35 7.31 3.60
C SER A 40 14.23 8.66 2.87
N PRO A 41 14.83 8.80 1.67
CA PRO A 41 14.68 9.99 0.84
C PRO A 41 13.29 10.14 0.18
N ARG A 42 12.38 9.17 0.38
CA ARG A 42 11.07 9.10 -0.29
C ARG A 42 9.93 8.92 0.70
N LYS A 43 8.74 9.39 0.32
CA LYS A 43 7.47 9.12 1.01
C LYS A 43 6.34 9.11 0.02
N PHE A 44 5.14 8.75 0.49
CA PHE A 44 3.94 8.90 -0.32
C PHE A 44 3.50 10.36 -0.37
N TYR A 45 3.07 10.82 -1.55
CA TYR A 45 2.48 12.14 -1.76
C TYR A 45 1.11 11.99 -2.37
N VAL A 46 0.16 12.81 -1.93
CA VAL A 46 -1.19 12.83 -2.50
C VAL A 46 -1.14 13.55 -3.84
N HIS A 47 -1.66 12.88 -4.87
CA HIS A 47 -2.00 13.48 -6.15
C HIS A 47 -3.52 13.54 -6.25
N GLU A 48 -4.08 14.74 -6.29
CA GLU A 48 -5.53 14.96 -6.29
C GLU A 48 -5.92 16.06 -7.28
N LYS A 49 -7.16 16.01 -7.76
CA LYS A 49 -7.67 16.99 -8.72
C LYS A 49 -7.66 18.41 -8.17
N GLY A 50 -6.89 19.29 -8.83
CA GLY A 50 -6.71 20.68 -8.42
C GLY A 50 -5.74 20.86 -7.25
N GLY A 51 -5.18 19.77 -6.72
CA GLY A 51 -4.13 19.77 -5.72
C GLY A 51 -2.79 20.24 -6.31
N LYS A 52 -1.89 20.69 -5.42
CA LYS A 52 -0.51 21.00 -5.80
C LYS A 52 0.35 19.77 -5.61
N PHE A 53 0.91 19.24 -6.69
CA PHE A 53 1.89 18.18 -6.63
C PHE A 53 3.33 18.75 -6.71
N PRO A 54 4.23 18.42 -5.77
CA PRO A 54 5.52 19.11 -5.64
C PRO A 54 6.58 18.66 -6.65
N PHE A 55 6.28 17.68 -7.51
CA PHE A 55 7.20 17.14 -8.52
C PHE A 55 6.77 17.55 -9.92
N THR A 56 7.70 18.04 -10.74
CA THR A 56 7.41 18.46 -12.12
C THR A 56 7.56 17.34 -13.16
N SER A 57 8.20 16.24 -12.79
CA SER A 57 8.43 15.07 -13.65
C SER A 57 7.64 13.88 -13.12
N HIS A 58 6.33 13.90 -13.36
CA HIS A 58 5.38 12.84 -13.01
C HIS A 58 4.35 12.71 -14.14
N ASP A 59 3.76 11.53 -14.27
CA ASP A 59 2.59 11.33 -15.12
C ASP A 59 1.33 11.52 -14.27
N ASP A 60 0.28 12.08 -14.85
CA ASP A 60 -1.00 12.30 -14.16
C ASP A 60 -1.94 11.12 -14.45
N HIS A 61 -2.27 10.37 -13.41
CA HIS A 61 -3.18 9.22 -13.47
C HIS A 61 -4.50 9.44 -12.73
N LEU A 62 -4.90 10.68 -12.46
CA LEU A 62 -6.17 11.02 -11.79
C LEU A 62 -7.39 10.41 -12.49
N LYS A 63 -7.34 10.28 -13.82
CA LYS A 63 -8.44 9.70 -14.59
C LYS A 63 -8.68 8.24 -14.18
N GLY A 64 -9.84 8.01 -13.55
CA GLY A 64 -10.27 6.68 -13.14
C GLY A 64 -9.81 6.27 -11.75
N ALA A 65 -9.00 7.10 -11.08
CA ALA A 65 -8.76 6.99 -9.65
C ALA A 65 -10.09 7.21 -8.92
N SER A 66 -10.31 6.47 -7.85
CA SER A 66 -11.41 6.70 -6.92
C SER A 66 -11.23 8.05 -6.27
N GLY A 67 -12.34 8.75 -5.96
CA GLY A 67 -12.25 10.05 -5.30
C GLY A 67 -11.56 11.18 -6.07
N ASP A 68 -11.18 10.98 -7.34
CA ASP A 68 -10.29 11.89 -8.09
C ASP A 68 -8.94 12.14 -7.36
N ALA A 69 -8.40 11.11 -6.68
CA ALA A 69 -7.13 11.18 -5.95
C ALA A 69 -6.42 9.82 -5.81
N TYR A 70 -5.11 9.85 -5.56
CA TYR A 70 -4.29 8.68 -5.21
C TYR A 70 -3.02 9.13 -4.45
N ILE A 71 -2.24 8.17 -3.93
CA ILE A 71 -0.91 8.45 -3.38
C ILE A 71 0.19 7.82 -4.22
N GLU A 72 1.33 8.51 -4.35
CA GLU A 72 2.48 8.06 -5.14
C GLU A 72 3.78 8.12 -4.34
N ALA A 73 4.61 7.08 -4.43
CA ALA A 73 5.91 6.99 -3.78
C ALA A 73 6.98 7.86 -4.46
N MET A 74 7.24 9.06 -3.95
CA MET A 74 8.07 10.06 -4.64
C MET A 74 9.32 10.51 -3.86
N PRO A 75 10.36 11.03 -4.56
CA PRO A 75 10.51 11.11 -6.03
C PRO A 75 10.68 9.76 -6.73
N ASP A 76 10.04 9.59 -7.89
CA ASP A 76 10.27 8.46 -8.79
C ASP A 76 11.55 8.67 -9.62
N THR A 77 12.51 7.79 -9.40
CA THR A 77 13.82 7.81 -10.04
C THR A 77 14.16 6.52 -10.77
N ARG A 78 13.27 5.52 -10.70
CA ARG A 78 13.43 4.23 -11.37
C ARG A 78 12.19 3.95 -12.21
N LYS A 79 12.00 4.76 -13.25
CA LYS A 79 10.84 4.67 -14.15
C LYS A 79 10.86 3.43 -15.03
N THR A 80 12.05 3.01 -15.43
CA THR A 80 12.27 1.93 -16.38
C THR A 80 13.39 1.00 -15.94
N HIS A 81 13.54 -0.13 -16.63
CA HIS A 81 14.62 -1.08 -16.37
C HIS A 81 16.02 -0.50 -16.66
N ASP A 82 16.12 0.53 -17.50
CA ASP A 82 17.38 1.23 -17.81
C ASP A 82 17.85 2.11 -16.64
N ASP A 83 16.94 2.46 -15.73
CA ASP A 83 17.26 3.22 -14.53
C ASP A 83 17.91 2.34 -13.46
N LYS A 84 18.92 2.92 -12.78
CA LYS A 84 19.71 2.18 -11.80
C LYS A 84 18.87 1.80 -10.59
N LEU A 85 18.80 0.51 -10.29
CA LEU A 85 18.28 0.01 -9.03
C LEU A 85 19.27 0.31 -7.88
N ILE A 86 18.79 1.01 -6.86
CA ILE A 86 19.54 1.37 -5.65
C ILE A 86 18.73 0.91 -4.43
N VAL A 87 19.19 -0.20 -3.84
CA VAL A 87 18.56 -0.78 -2.65
C VAL A 87 18.62 0.21 -1.49
N GLY A 88 17.45 0.50 -0.92
CA GLY A 88 17.27 1.41 0.19
C GLY A 88 17.07 2.87 -0.20
N GLU A 89 17.04 3.17 -1.49
CA GLU A 89 16.79 4.49 -2.01
C GLU A 89 15.54 4.49 -2.90
N ASN A 90 15.56 3.76 -4.01
CA ASN A 90 14.43 3.62 -4.93
C ASN A 90 13.81 2.21 -4.92
N PHE A 91 14.44 1.27 -4.19
CA PHE A 91 13.94 -0.08 -4.04
C PHE A 91 14.11 -0.59 -2.60
N PHE A 92 13.03 -1.03 -1.97
CA PHE A 92 12.94 -1.39 -0.56
C PHE A 92 12.43 -2.84 -0.41
N PRO A 93 13.30 -3.86 -0.50
CA PRO A 93 12.87 -5.26 -0.46
C PRO A 93 12.49 -5.76 0.93
N VAL A 94 12.86 -5.03 1.98
CA VAL A 94 12.50 -5.31 3.37
C VAL A 94 11.22 -4.53 3.68
N PRO A 95 10.16 -5.14 4.23
CA PRO A 95 8.95 -4.42 4.60
C PRO A 95 9.20 -3.49 5.80
N GLY A 96 8.42 -2.41 5.90
CA GLY A 96 8.50 -1.49 7.03
C GLY A 96 9.71 -0.56 7.00
N ILE A 97 10.45 -0.50 5.89
CA ILE A 97 11.44 0.54 5.57
C ILE A 97 10.96 1.33 4.34
N GLY A 98 11.60 2.46 4.05
CA GLY A 98 11.11 3.35 3.00
C GLY A 98 9.87 4.12 3.44
N GLY A 99 9.31 4.92 2.55
CA GLY A 99 8.10 5.67 2.85
C GLY A 99 6.92 4.76 3.18
N MET A 100 6.09 5.23 4.12
CA MET A 100 5.02 4.46 4.72
C MET A 100 3.81 5.34 5.00
N VAL A 101 2.63 4.77 4.79
CA VAL A 101 1.34 5.31 5.22
C VAL A 101 0.65 4.34 6.17
N SER A 102 -0.09 4.87 7.16
CA SER A 102 -0.77 4.08 8.17
C SER A 102 -2.20 4.55 8.38
N TYR A 103 -3.09 3.59 8.62
CA TYR A 103 -4.53 3.75 8.76
C TYR A 103 -4.97 3.06 10.03
N LYS A 104 -5.72 3.78 10.86
CA LYS A 104 -6.36 3.20 12.04
C LYS A 104 -7.67 2.56 11.59
N VAL A 105 -7.87 1.31 11.96
CA VAL A 105 -9.06 0.55 11.59
C VAL A 105 -9.66 -0.13 12.80
N LYS A 106 -10.97 -0.31 12.80
CA LYS A 106 -11.70 -1.08 13.80
C LYS A 106 -12.22 -2.34 13.14
N ILE A 107 -11.73 -3.49 13.59
CA ILE A 107 -12.19 -4.80 13.13
C ILE A 107 -13.27 -5.29 14.10
N ASN A 108 -14.48 -5.50 13.59
CA ASN A 108 -15.61 -6.00 14.37
C ASN A 108 -15.75 -7.52 14.26
N THR A 109 -15.25 -8.10 13.17
CA THR A 109 -15.37 -9.52 12.85
C THR A 109 -13.98 -10.17 12.79
N PRO A 110 -13.51 -10.85 13.85
CA PRO A 110 -12.18 -11.49 13.87
C PRO A 110 -12.00 -12.53 12.76
N GLY A 111 -10.78 -12.72 12.30
CA GLY A 111 -10.40 -13.73 11.32
C GLY A 111 -9.29 -13.28 10.38
N THR A 112 -9.03 -14.11 9.37
CA THR A 112 -8.10 -13.79 8.28
C THR A 112 -8.82 -13.04 7.17
N TYR A 113 -8.23 -11.93 6.75
CA TYR A 113 -8.71 -11.09 5.66
C TYR A 113 -7.71 -11.13 4.52
N TYR A 114 -8.22 -11.21 3.30
CA TYR A 114 -7.49 -10.95 2.07
C TYR A 114 -7.33 -9.45 1.90
N VAL A 115 -6.09 -9.01 1.66
CA VAL A 115 -5.82 -7.61 1.35
C VAL A 115 -5.85 -7.44 -0.16
N TRP A 116 -6.68 -6.50 -0.60
CA TRP A 116 -6.70 -6.04 -1.98
C TRP A 116 -6.18 -4.61 -2.04
N VAL A 117 -5.38 -4.30 -3.06
CA VAL A 117 -4.95 -2.93 -3.37
C VAL A 117 -5.38 -2.61 -4.80
N ARG A 118 -5.92 -1.41 -5.01
CA ARG A 118 -6.15 -0.81 -6.32
C ARG A 118 -5.02 0.16 -6.56
N ALA A 119 -4.22 -0.14 -7.58
CA ALA A 119 -3.04 0.62 -7.88
C ALA A 119 -2.89 0.79 -9.40
N TYR A 120 -2.16 1.83 -9.78
CA TYR A 120 -1.76 2.06 -11.16
C TYR A 120 -0.30 1.67 -11.27
N SER A 121 0.04 0.94 -12.32
CA SER A 121 1.42 0.59 -12.58
C SER A 121 1.71 0.72 -14.07
N THR A 122 2.76 1.46 -14.35
CA THR A 122 3.26 1.75 -15.69
C THR A 122 4.18 0.64 -16.15
N GLY A 123 5.01 0.09 -15.25
CA GLY A 123 6.09 -0.81 -15.62
C GLY A 123 6.40 -1.91 -14.59
N PRO A 124 7.44 -2.72 -14.83
CA PRO A 124 7.93 -3.65 -13.82
C PRO A 124 8.55 -2.95 -12.59
N GLU A 125 8.82 -1.65 -12.66
CA GLU A 125 9.57 -0.90 -11.66
C GLU A 125 8.73 -0.24 -10.57
N ASP A 126 7.41 -0.07 -10.77
CA ASP A 126 6.49 0.69 -9.91
C ASP A 126 5.31 -0.16 -9.42
N ASN A 127 5.52 -1.47 -9.22
CA ASN A 127 4.45 -2.46 -9.14
C ASN A 127 4.42 -3.28 -7.84
N GLY A 128 5.26 -2.91 -6.88
CA GLY A 128 5.43 -3.60 -5.61
C GLY A 128 5.07 -2.75 -4.38
N LEU A 129 4.39 -3.39 -3.42
CA LEU A 129 4.07 -2.82 -2.11
C LEU A 129 4.20 -3.88 -1.00
N HIS A 130 4.29 -3.46 0.24
CA HIS A 130 4.15 -4.31 1.43
C HIS A 130 3.00 -3.81 2.30
N VAL A 131 2.33 -4.73 3.02
CA VAL A 131 1.32 -4.42 4.05
C VAL A 131 1.69 -5.08 5.38
N GLY A 132 1.38 -4.40 6.49
CA GLY A 132 1.61 -4.83 7.86
C GLY A 132 0.49 -4.37 8.79
N VAL A 133 0.52 -4.85 10.03
CA VAL A 133 -0.45 -4.54 11.08
C VAL A 133 0.26 -4.32 12.42
N ASN A 134 -0.10 -3.25 13.13
CA ASN A 134 0.46 -2.90 14.44
C ASN A 134 2.00 -2.87 14.47
N GLY A 135 2.62 -2.39 13.39
CA GLY A 135 4.08 -2.34 13.25
C GLY A 135 4.73 -3.66 12.83
N GLU A 136 3.98 -4.76 12.79
CA GLU A 136 4.44 -6.07 12.36
C GLU A 136 4.18 -6.30 10.87
N TRP A 137 5.10 -7.00 10.20
CA TRP A 137 5.06 -7.24 8.75
C TRP A 137 5.06 -8.75 8.47
N PRO A 138 3.90 -9.43 8.61
CA PRO A 138 3.82 -10.88 8.43
C PRO A 138 4.26 -11.27 7.02
N GLU A 139 4.79 -12.49 6.85
CA GLU A 139 5.22 -12.96 5.53
C GLU A 139 4.11 -12.83 4.49
N SER A 140 2.87 -13.16 4.86
CA SER A 140 1.68 -13.02 4.01
C SER A 140 1.32 -11.57 3.63
N GLY A 141 1.89 -10.57 4.29
CA GLY A 141 1.69 -9.15 3.95
C GLY A 141 2.74 -8.60 2.97
N GLN A 142 3.77 -9.36 2.63
CA GLN A 142 4.92 -8.83 1.91
C GLN A 142 4.83 -9.08 0.40
N ARG A 143 5.45 -8.19 -0.40
CA ARG A 143 5.64 -8.37 -1.86
C ARG A 143 4.30 -8.50 -2.60
N ILE A 144 3.37 -7.60 -2.30
CA ILE A 144 2.19 -7.36 -3.13
C ILE A 144 2.70 -7.00 -4.52
N GLN A 145 2.11 -7.58 -5.57
CA GLN A 145 2.61 -7.48 -6.94
C GLN A 145 1.48 -7.11 -7.92
N LEU A 146 1.75 -6.12 -8.78
CA LEU A 146 0.85 -5.68 -9.86
C LEU A 146 1.42 -5.98 -11.26
N CYS A 147 1.35 -7.24 -11.69
CA CYS A 147 1.72 -7.60 -13.06
C CYS A 147 0.61 -7.33 -14.09
N LYS A 148 -0.66 -7.47 -13.69
CA LYS A 148 -1.82 -7.31 -14.58
C LYS A 148 -2.27 -5.86 -14.60
N GLY A 149 -2.95 -5.47 -15.68
CA GLY A 149 -3.64 -4.17 -15.75
C GLY A 149 -2.72 -2.96 -15.84
N LYS A 150 -1.57 -3.10 -16.51
CA LYS A 150 -0.67 -1.97 -16.78
C LYS A 150 -1.40 -0.80 -17.43
N HIS A 151 -1.00 0.40 -17.05
CA HIS A 151 -1.60 1.67 -17.49
C HIS A 151 -3.10 1.81 -17.16
N ASN A 152 -3.58 1.11 -16.13
CA ASN A 152 -4.96 1.18 -15.66
C ASN A 152 -5.02 0.95 -14.14
N TRP A 153 -5.95 1.62 -13.46
CA TRP A 153 -6.27 1.34 -12.07
C TRP A 153 -6.81 -0.07 -11.90
N THR A 154 -6.05 -0.93 -11.25
CA THR A 154 -6.30 -2.37 -11.22
C THR A 154 -6.19 -2.92 -9.80
N TRP A 155 -7.15 -3.78 -9.43
CA TRP A 155 -7.10 -4.52 -8.18
C TRP A 155 -6.10 -5.68 -8.23
N SER A 156 -5.30 -5.82 -7.18
CA SER A 156 -4.43 -6.99 -6.96
C SER A 156 -4.46 -7.43 -5.50
N SER A 157 -4.35 -8.74 -5.30
CA SER A 157 -4.11 -9.41 -4.02
C SER A 157 -3.00 -10.46 -4.15
N ALA A 158 -2.14 -10.28 -5.18
CA ALA A 158 -1.14 -11.26 -5.56
C ALA A 158 0.17 -11.09 -4.79
N GLN A 159 0.64 -12.16 -4.16
CA GLN A 159 1.94 -12.19 -3.52
C GLN A 159 3.00 -12.76 -4.45
N ARG A 160 4.05 -11.98 -4.73
CA ARG A 160 5.23 -12.48 -5.44
C ARG A 160 5.95 -13.56 -4.63
N VAL A 161 6.28 -14.65 -5.30
CA VAL A 161 7.10 -15.75 -4.78
C VAL A 161 8.27 -16.05 -5.73
N PRO A 162 9.33 -16.76 -5.31
CA PRO A 162 10.51 -17.03 -6.14
C PRO A 162 10.18 -17.68 -7.49
N GLU A 163 9.22 -18.61 -7.51
CA GLU A 163 8.85 -19.39 -8.69
C GLU A 163 7.87 -18.63 -9.62
N ASN A 164 7.23 -17.58 -9.12
CA ASN A 164 6.25 -16.79 -9.87
C ASN A 164 6.39 -15.31 -9.50
N HIS A 165 7.07 -14.57 -10.38
CA HIS A 165 7.34 -13.15 -10.22
C HIS A 165 6.08 -12.27 -10.20
N CYS A 166 4.97 -12.76 -10.76
CA CYS A 166 3.67 -12.08 -10.73
C CYS A 166 2.78 -12.49 -9.56
N GLY A 167 3.19 -13.52 -8.83
CA GLY A 167 2.48 -14.00 -7.66
C GLY A 167 1.17 -14.70 -7.93
N TYR A 168 0.55 -15.13 -6.85
CA TYR A 168 -0.74 -15.82 -6.86
C TYR A 168 -1.79 -14.93 -6.21
N ALA A 169 -2.92 -14.68 -6.87
CA ALA A 169 -3.99 -13.85 -6.30
C ALA A 169 -4.52 -14.44 -4.98
N GLN A 170 -5.07 -13.56 -4.13
CA GLN A 170 -5.69 -13.92 -2.85
C GLN A 170 -4.74 -14.68 -1.92
N THR A 171 -3.47 -14.27 -1.91
CA THR A 171 -2.45 -14.80 -1.00
C THR A 171 -1.89 -13.73 -0.07
N ILE A 172 -2.13 -12.45 -0.36
CA ILE A 172 -1.84 -11.39 0.60
C ILE A 172 -2.92 -11.39 1.68
N THR A 173 -2.52 -11.64 2.93
CA THR A 173 -3.46 -11.73 4.05
C THR A 173 -2.93 -11.10 5.34
N LEU A 174 -3.87 -10.60 6.15
CA LEU A 174 -3.67 -10.21 7.54
C LEU A 174 -4.66 -10.97 8.42
N THR A 175 -4.24 -11.34 9.63
CA THR A 175 -5.10 -12.05 10.59
C THR A 175 -5.33 -11.17 11.81
N PHE A 176 -6.60 -11.03 12.19
CA PHE A 176 -7.05 -10.27 13.36
C PHE A 176 -7.73 -11.24 14.33
N ASP A 177 -7.08 -11.55 15.44
CA ASP A 177 -7.56 -12.57 16.37
C ASP A 177 -8.73 -12.11 17.26
N LYS A 178 -8.95 -10.79 17.34
CA LYS A 178 -9.95 -10.17 18.21
C LYS A 178 -10.66 -9.03 17.50
N ALA A 179 -11.82 -8.67 18.04
CA ALA A 179 -12.51 -7.46 17.61
C ALA A 179 -11.86 -6.31 18.39
N ASP A 180 -11.15 -5.44 17.69
CA ASP A 180 -10.31 -4.40 18.28
C ASP A 180 -9.96 -3.32 17.24
N GLU A 181 -9.30 -2.28 17.71
CA GLU A 181 -8.61 -1.31 16.86
C GLU A 181 -7.21 -1.83 16.49
N TYR A 182 -6.85 -1.60 15.23
CA TYR A 182 -5.57 -1.99 14.64
C TYR A 182 -5.03 -0.85 13.79
N ILE A 183 -3.74 -0.89 13.51
CA ILE A 183 -3.07 0.05 12.60
C ILE A 183 -2.55 -0.74 11.41
N VAL A 184 -3.25 -0.66 10.29
CA VAL A 184 -2.79 -1.23 9.02
C VAL A 184 -1.83 -0.24 8.38
N SER A 185 -0.66 -0.72 7.96
CA SER A 185 0.35 0.12 7.31
C SER A 185 0.78 -0.45 5.99
N PHE A 186 1.05 0.43 5.03
CA PHE A 186 1.65 0.07 3.75
C PHE A 186 3.01 0.75 3.62
N SER A 187 4.02 -0.03 3.25
CA SER A 187 5.37 0.49 2.96
C SER A 187 5.70 0.22 1.50
N MET A 188 6.32 1.22 0.86
CA MET A 188 6.76 1.10 -0.52
C MET A 188 7.76 -0.05 -0.65
N ARG A 189 7.64 -0.83 -1.73
CA ARG A 189 8.72 -1.72 -2.19
C ARG A 189 9.54 -1.06 -3.29
N GLU A 190 8.90 -0.20 -4.06
CA GLU A 190 9.43 0.51 -5.22
C GLU A 190 9.00 1.98 -5.14
N ASP A 191 9.85 2.89 -5.62
CA ASP A 191 9.41 4.26 -5.90
C ASP A 191 8.49 4.29 -7.13
N GLY A 192 7.79 5.40 -7.35
CA GLY A 192 6.76 5.53 -8.37
C GLY A 192 5.49 4.71 -8.12
N PHE A 193 5.44 3.83 -7.11
CA PHE A 193 4.23 3.05 -6.83
C PHE A 193 3.04 3.96 -6.50
N GLU A 194 1.93 3.76 -7.21
CA GLU A 194 0.68 4.52 -7.05
C GLU A 194 -0.41 3.67 -6.39
N LEU A 195 -0.93 4.11 -5.24
CA LEU A 195 -2.03 3.46 -4.52
C LEU A 195 -3.27 4.36 -4.50
N ASP A 196 -4.38 3.84 -4.99
CA ASP A 196 -5.67 4.54 -5.05
C ASP A 196 -6.63 4.05 -3.97
N LYS A 197 -6.78 2.73 -3.78
CA LYS A 197 -7.61 2.16 -2.72
C LYS A 197 -7.00 0.90 -2.14
N TRP A 198 -7.48 0.52 -0.97
CA TRP A 198 -7.25 -0.82 -0.44
C TRP A 198 -8.47 -1.34 0.30
N MET A 199 -8.52 -2.67 0.45
CA MET A 199 -9.60 -3.35 1.12
C MET A 199 -9.10 -4.48 2.01
N LEU A 200 -9.82 -4.71 3.10
CA LEU A 200 -9.80 -5.97 3.85
C LEU A 200 -11.08 -6.71 3.51
N VAL A 201 -10.92 -7.96 3.04
CA VAL A 201 -12.04 -8.80 2.64
C VAL A 201 -11.91 -10.17 3.27
N LYS A 202 -12.86 -10.55 4.12
CA LYS A 202 -12.87 -11.85 4.79
C LYS A 202 -13.35 -12.99 3.88
N ASP A 203 -14.32 -12.70 3.02
CA ASP A 203 -14.86 -13.67 2.07
C ASP A 203 -13.88 -13.90 0.91
N LYS A 204 -13.31 -15.09 0.81
CA LYS A 204 -12.43 -15.47 -0.30
C LYS A 204 -13.15 -15.45 -1.66
N SER A 205 -14.47 -15.58 -1.71
CA SER A 205 -15.20 -15.55 -2.99
C SER A 205 -15.37 -14.14 -3.55
N TYR A 206 -15.15 -13.11 -2.73
CA TYR A 206 -15.26 -11.72 -3.15
C TYR A 206 -14.04 -11.30 -3.99
N ILE A 207 -14.31 -10.87 -5.21
CA ILE A 207 -13.34 -10.29 -6.15
C ILE A 207 -13.82 -8.87 -6.46
N PRO A 208 -13.07 -7.82 -6.08
CA PRO A 208 -13.45 -6.45 -6.41
C PRO A 208 -13.41 -6.22 -7.93
N GLU A 209 -14.32 -5.39 -8.41
CA GLU A 209 -14.40 -4.92 -9.81
C GLU A 209 -13.70 -3.57 -9.98
#